data_AF-A0A7Y1VVJ2-F1
#
_entry.id   AF-A0A7Y1VVJ2-F1
#
_cell.length_a   1.000
_cell.length_b   1.000
_cell.length_c   1.000
_cell.angle_alpha   90.00
_cell.angle_beta   90.00
_cell.angle_gamma   90.00
#
_symmetry.space_group_name_H-M   'P 1'
#
loop_
_entity.id
_entity.type
_entity.pdbx_description
1 polymer ?
#
loop_
_entity_poly.entity_id
_entity_poly.type
_entity_poly.pdbx_seq_one_letter_code
_entity_poly.pdbx_strand_id
1 'polypeptide(L)' 'DQWDSLLAEATSVYLIDVIGDSAVSRQVSEQFDVYHESPQILMIADGECTHDASHFDITVAELHEVSLRPEA' A
#
# COMPACT_ATOMS: atom_id res chain seq x y z
N ASP A 1 10.30 5.01 15.49
CA ASP A 1 8.89 5.34 15.19
C ASP A 1 8.10 4.09 14.85
N GLN A 2 6.77 4.07 15.03
CA GLN A 2 5.93 2.89 14.71
C GLN A 2 6.01 2.53 13.21
N TRP A 3 6.22 3.53 12.36
CA TRP A 3 6.50 3.36 10.93
C TRP A 3 7.78 2.55 10.67
N ASP A 4 8.86 2.79 11.42
CA ASP A 4 10.12 2.06 11.24
C ASP A 4 9.94 0.56 11.50
N SER A 5 9.09 0.20 12.48
CA SER A 5 8.80 -1.20 12.80
C SER A 5 8.01 -1.87 11.68
N LEU A 6 6.96 -1.22 11.19
CA LEU A 6 6.16 -1.72 10.06
C LEU A 6 7.03 -1.91 8.81
N LEU A 7 7.87 -0.92 8.49
CA LEU A 7 8.78 -0.96 7.35
C LEU A 7 9.87 -2.03 7.50
N ALA A 8 10.28 -2.34 8.74
CA ALA A 8 11.22 -3.43 9.01
C ALA A 8 10.58 -4.82 8.91
N GLU A 9 9.27 -4.94 9.13
CA GLU A 9 8.52 -6.19 8.99
C GLU A 9 8.10 -6.46 7.53
N ALA A 10 7.83 -5.40 6.75
CA ALA A 10 7.59 -5.51 5.32
C ALA A 10 8.85 -5.99 4.57
N THR A 11 8.71 -7.05 3.77
CA THR A 11 9.85 -7.63 3.02
C THR A 11 10.39 -6.67 1.95
N SER A 12 9.51 -5.85 1.35
CA SER A 12 9.88 -4.82 0.37
C SER A 12 8.87 -3.67 0.43
N VAL A 13 9.36 -2.43 0.38
CA VAL A 13 8.53 -1.22 0.30
C VAL A 13 8.97 -0.39 -0.89
N TYR A 14 8.00 0.03 -1.70
CA TYR A 14 8.21 0.84 -2.89
C TYR A 14 7.38 2.12 -2.80
N LEU A 15 7.96 3.23 -3.23
CA LEU A 15 7.28 4.52 -3.32
C LEU A 15 7.19 4.91 -4.80
N ILE A 16 6.01 5.32 -5.24
CA ILE A 16 5.78 5.84 -6.59
C ILE A 16 5.51 7.33 -6.47
N ASP A 17 6.30 8.15 -7.15
CA ASP A 17 5.98 9.56 -7.33
C ASP A 17 4.89 9.69 -8.39
N VAL A 18 3.66 9.99 -7.96
CA VAL A 18 2.49 10.09 -8.85
C VAL A 18 2.67 11.21 -9.89
N ILE A 19 3.41 12.27 -9.57
CA ILE A 19 3.64 13.40 -10.48
C ILE A 19 4.68 13.03 -11.54
N GLY A 20 5.78 12.40 -11.12
CA GLY A 20 6.86 11.97 -12.00
C GLY A 20 6.51 10.74 -12.86
N ASP A 21 5.83 9.76 -12.26
CA ASP A 21 5.62 8.41 -12.79
C ASP A 21 4.12 8.07 -12.94
N SER A 22 3.31 9.02 -13.38
CA SER A 22 1.85 8.88 -13.46
C SER A 22 1.34 7.69 -14.28
N ALA A 23 2.12 7.23 -15.26
CA ALA A 23 1.79 6.02 -16.05
C ALA A 23 1.98 4.75 -15.21
N VAL A 24 3.06 4.67 -14.43
CA VAL A 24 3.32 3.55 -13.52
C VAL A 24 2.26 3.52 -12.42
N SER A 25 1.93 4.66 -11.83
CA SER A 25 0.90 4.77 -10.80
C SER A 25 -0.47 4.26 -11.30
N ARG A 26 -0.89 4.63 -12.51
CA ARG A 26 -2.12 4.10 -13.11
C ARG A 26 -2.05 2.60 -13.39
N GLN A 27 -0.93 2.13 -13.95
CA GLN A 27 -0.74 0.72 -14.24
C GLN A 27 -0.85 -0.14 -12.97
N VAL A 28 -0.32 0.34 -11.84
CA VAL A 28 -0.44 -0.35 -10.54
C VAL A 28 -1.90 -0.46 -10.12
N SER A 29 -2.67 0.62 -10.19
CA SER A 29 -4.12 0.57 -9.86
C SER A 29 -4.89 -0.37 -10.78
N GLU A 30 -4.62 -0.37 -12.08
CA GLU A 30 -5.24 -1.29 -13.04
C GLU A 30 -4.85 -2.75 -12.79
N GLN A 31 -3.57 -3.00 -12.52
CA GLN A 31 -3.05 -4.36 -12.30
C GLN A 31 -3.63 -5.01 -11.05
N PHE A 32 -3.85 -4.23 -10.00
CA PHE A 32 -4.36 -4.71 -8.72
C PHE A 32 -5.86 -4.49 -8.54
N ASP A 33 -6.57 -4.02 -9.57
CA ASP A 33 -8.01 -3.75 -9.59
C ASP A 33 -8.48 -2.85 -8.43
N VAL A 34 -7.69 -1.82 -8.10
CA VAL A 34 -8.02 -0.83 -7.07
C VAL A 34 -8.35 0.52 -7.70
N TYR A 35 -9.18 1.31 -7.01
CA TYR A 35 -9.45 2.67 -7.45
C TYR A 35 -8.19 3.54 -7.30
N HIS A 36 -7.84 4.33 -8.31
CA HIS A 36 -6.63 5.16 -8.30
C HIS A 36 -6.84 6.39 -7.41
N GLU A 37 -6.07 6.46 -6.32
CA GLU A 37 -6.08 7.59 -5.38
C GLU A 37 -4.67 8.10 -5.05
N SER A 38 -4.59 9.30 -4.47
CA SER A 38 -3.32 9.84 -3.99
C SER A 38 -3.56 10.85 -2.85
N PRO A 39 -2.94 10.67 -1.66
CA PRO A 39 -2.04 9.57 -1.28
C PRO A 39 -2.79 8.24 -1.11
N GLN A 40 -2.12 7.12 -1.43
CA GLN A 40 -2.67 5.76 -1.33
C GLN A 40 -1.55 4.77 -0.97
N ILE A 41 -1.87 3.75 -0.18
CA ILE A 41 -1.00 2.61 0.15
C ILE A 41 -1.71 1.33 -0.25
N LEU A 42 -0.97 0.39 -0.85
CA LEU A 42 -1.46 -0.93 -1.23
C LEU A 42 -0.58 -1.98 -0.51
N MET A 43 -1.22 -3.00 0.07
CA MET A 43 -0.52 -4.19 0.58
C MET A 43 -0.71 -5.35 -0.39
N ILE A 44 0.40 -5.78 -0.99
CA ILE A 44 0.41 -6.82 -2.01
C ILE A 44 0.95 -8.11 -1.41
N ALA A 45 0.18 -9.18 -1.47
CA ALA A 45 0.57 -10.53 -1.07
C ALA A 45 0.11 -11.53 -2.14
N ASP A 46 0.95 -12.51 -2.46
CA ASP A 46 0.66 -13.56 -3.46
C ASP A 46 0.20 -13.05 -4.84
N GLY A 47 0.62 -11.84 -5.21
CA GLY A 47 0.30 -11.21 -6.50
C GLY A 47 -1.01 -10.44 -6.53
N GLU A 48 -1.71 -10.35 -5.40
CA GLU A 48 -2.99 -9.65 -5.26
C GLU A 48 -2.88 -8.50 -4.25
N CYS A 49 -3.69 -7.45 -4.43
CA CYS A 49 -3.83 -6.39 -3.42
C CYS A 49 -4.81 -6.86 -2.35
N THR A 50 -4.27 -7.21 -1.19
CA THR A 50 -5.08 -7.69 -0.06
C THR A 50 -5.77 -6.54 0.65
N HIS A 51 -5.13 -5.36 0.70
CA HIS A 51 -5.62 -4.18 1.42
C HIS A 51 -5.16 -2.91 0.73
N ASP A 52 -6.01 -1.89 0.72
CA ASP A 52 -5.65 -0.53 0.31
C ASP A 52 -6.25 0.52 1.26
N ALA A 53 -5.54 1.63 1.42
CA ALA A 53 -5.98 2.77 2.21
C ALA A 53 -5.56 4.08 1.53
N SER A 54 -6.39 5.11 1.58
CA SER A 54 -6.12 6.39 0.94
C SER A 54 -6.40 7.58 1.88
N HIS A 55 -5.82 8.74 1.56
CA HIS A 55 -6.08 10.01 2.24
C HIS A 55 -6.00 9.93 3.78
N PHE A 56 -7.14 10.01 4.47
CA PHE A 56 -7.25 10.04 5.93
C PHE A 56 -7.31 8.66 6.56
N ASP A 57 -7.57 7.62 5.76
CA ASP A 57 -7.63 6.24 6.22
C ASP A 57 -6.22 5.65 6.36
N ILE A 58 -5.18 6.30 5.80
CA ILE A 58 -3.80 5.85 5.98
C ILE A 58 -3.35 6.06 7.42
N THR A 59 -3.31 4.96 8.20
CA THR A 59 -2.80 4.95 9.57
C THR A 59 -1.81 3.81 9.84
N VAL A 60 -0.81 4.03 10.72
CA VAL A 60 0.14 2.97 11.10
C VAL A 60 -0.55 1.80 11.78
N ALA A 61 -1.54 2.10 12.61
CA ALA A 61 -2.25 1.11 13.40
C ALA A 61 -2.95 0.09 12.49
N GLU A 62 -3.65 0.58 11.48
CA GLU A 62 -4.34 -0.25 10.48
C GLU A 62 -3.35 -1.08 9.68
N LEU A 63 -2.30 -0.46 9.11
CA LEU A 63 -1.30 -1.19 8.34
C LEU A 63 -0.58 -2.27 9.15
N HIS A 64 -0.32 -2.00 10.44
CA HIS A 64 0.32 -2.96 11.33
C HIS A 64 -0.61 -4.12 11.69
N GLU A 65 -1.90 -3.84 11.93
CA GLU A 65 -2.89 -4.90 12.15
C GLU A 65 -3.03 -5.82 10.94
N VAL A 66 -3.14 -5.22 9.75
CA VAL A 66 -3.22 -5.94 8.48
C VAL A 66 -1.95 -6.76 8.22
N SER A 67 -0.78 -6.21 8.48
CA SER A 67 0.50 -6.92 8.31
C SER A 67 0.60 -8.18 9.20
N LEU A 68 -0.06 -8.18 10.36
CA LEU A 68 -0.14 -9.35 11.25
C LEU A 68 -1.22 -10.35 10.84
N ARG A 69 -2.16 -9.97 9.95
CA ARG A 69 -3.31 -10.77 9.52
C ARG A 69 -3.64 -10.53 8.03
N PRO A 70 -2.80 -10.99 7.11
CA PRO A 70 -2.98 -10.72 5.68
C PRO A 70 -4.24 -11.34 5.03
N GLU A 71 -4.95 -12.23 5.72
CA GLU A 71 -6.14 -12.94 5.20
C GLU A 71 -7.49 -12.44 5.80
N ALA A 72 -7.49 -11.40 6.63
CA ALA A 72 -8.71 -10.85 7.24
C ALA A 72 -9.43 -9.88 6.30
#